data_AF-A0A524DD95-F1
#
_entry.id   AF-A0A524DD95-F1
#
_cell.length_a   1.000
_cell.length_b   1.000
_cell.length_c   1.000
_cell.angle_alpha   90.00
_cell.angle_beta   90.00
_cell.angle_gamma   90.00
#
_symmetry.space_group_name_H-M   'P 1'
#
loop_
_entity.id
_entity.type
_entity.pdbx_description
1 polymer ?
#
loop_
_entity_poly.entity_id
_entity_poly.type
_entity_poly.pdbx_seq_one_letter_code
_entity_poly.pdbx_strand_id
1 'polypeptide(L)'
;MIKIESNYSMKNLIDLMGKYQLSKLLRVLFNRIPVIIIGNESIKVDKVVNSLTQLMPHRNELLYWSDFIEETEANQLYQSEEADFNIPRIIVRSLSNATQHALRKIDPKHFNGWVLGYSLKNKFNLREAINIFSEKLSESVILYLDTDKIEFLETNNKWNGKNYYFEKDLIYKSIIETETALEKMKRVLQKKIKKSKNSSSGIIDAVMTFETEEEKIRQNIYNQIVDEFVQAANRALAILSRIELLQELGFNIQISVKTLLKTIDYHEVDHKRLLEFLYYEYGIDFSKCLGTGLKIEIGDAIESRWG
;
A
#
# COMPACT_ATOMS: atom_id res chain seq x y z
N MET A 1 10.67 31.11 -7.70
CA MET A 1 10.72 29.68 -8.03
C MET A 1 9.94 28.94 -6.96
N ILE A 2 8.65 28.69 -7.21
CA ILE A 2 7.76 28.03 -6.25
C ILE A 2 8.10 26.54 -6.31
N LYS A 3 8.63 25.98 -5.24
CA LYS A 3 8.65 24.52 -5.05
C LYS A 3 7.19 24.11 -4.92
N ILE A 4 6.57 23.74 -6.04
CA ILE A 4 5.30 23.03 -6.01
C ILE A 4 5.66 21.68 -5.41
N GLU A 5 5.23 21.42 -4.18
CA GLU A 5 5.29 20.06 -3.62
C GLU A 5 4.72 19.10 -4.65
N SER A 6 5.57 18.19 -5.11
CA SER A 6 5.29 17.37 -6.28
C SER A 6 4.18 16.38 -6.02
N ASN A 7 3.92 16.03 -4.75
CA ASN A 7 2.97 15.01 -4.30
C ASN A 7 2.26 15.47 -3.02
N TYR A 8 1.07 14.93 -2.73
CA TYR A 8 0.45 14.99 -1.42
C TYR A 8 1.18 14.08 -0.42
N SER A 9 1.42 14.57 0.80
CA SER A 9 1.91 13.74 1.91
C SER A 9 0.83 12.78 2.42
N MET A 10 1.22 11.77 3.20
CA MET A 10 0.26 10.89 3.88
C MET A 10 -0.72 11.68 4.76
N LYS A 11 -0.25 12.78 5.39
CA LYS A 11 -1.09 13.70 6.16
C LYS A 11 -2.16 14.34 5.27
N ASN A 12 -1.74 14.89 4.12
CA ASN A 12 -2.67 15.50 3.17
C ASN A 12 -3.69 14.50 2.63
N LEU A 13 -3.30 13.25 2.37
CA LEU A 13 -4.24 12.20 1.96
C LEU A 13 -5.25 11.85 3.07
N ILE A 14 -4.83 11.81 4.34
CA ILE A 14 -5.73 11.63 5.48
C ILE A 14 -6.73 12.78 5.55
N ASP A 15 -6.30 14.01 5.32
CA ASP A 15 -7.18 15.18 5.36
C ASP A 15 -8.19 15.18 4.21
N LEU A 16 -7.78 14.76 3.00
CA LEU A 16 -8.64 14.70 1.80
C LEU A 16 -9.65 13.54 1.81
N MET A 17 -9.35 12.41 2.45
CA MET A 17 -10.17 11.19 2.41
C MET A 17 -10.80 10.81 3.76
N GLY A 18 -10.18 11.24 4.86
CA GLY A 18 -10.41 10.68 6.18
C GLY A 18 -9.72 9.33 6.37
N LYS A 19 -9.37 9.02 7.64
CA LYS A 19 -8.63 7.80 8.02
C LYS A 19 -9.32 6.52 7.55
N TYR A 20 -10.66 6.44 7.68
CA TYR A 20 -11.41 5.23 7.34
C TYR A 20 -11.33 4.89 5.84
N GLN A 21 -11.51 5.88 4.96
CA GLN A 21 -11.43 5.67 3.53
C GLN A 21 -9.99 5.40 3.10
N LEU A 22 -9.01 6.06 3.71
CA LEU A 22 -7.61 5.75 3.47
C LEU A 22 -7.27 4.30 3.87
N SER A 23 -7.81 3.76 4.97
CA SER A 23 -7.63 2.35 5.32
C SER A 23 -8.20 1.41 4.26
N LYS A 24 -9.36 1.74 3.67
CA LYS A 24 -9.91 0.97 2.54
C LYS A 24 -8.95 1.02 1.35
N LEU A 25 -8.44 2.21 1.03
CA LEU A 25 -7.52 2.41 -0.08
C LEU A 25 -6.21 1.66 0.11
N LEU A 26 -5.64 1.68 1.32
CA LEU A 26 -4.45 0.90 1.63
C LEU A 26 -4.67 -0.58 1.38
N ARG A 27 -5.82 -1.15 1.75
CA ARG A 27 -6.10 -2.56 1.47
C ARG A 27 -6.16 -2.83 -0.03
N VAL A 28 -6.80 -1.94 -0.78
CA VAL A 28 -6.89 -2.00 -2.25
C VAL A 28 -5.49 -1.98 -2.87
N LEU A 29 -4.63 -1.07 -2.42
CA LEU A 29 -3.24 -0.96 -2.87
C LEU A 29 -2.43 -2.21 -2.49
N PHE A 30 -2.49 -2.66 -1.23
CA PHE A 30 -1.80 -3.89 -0.78
C PHE A 30 -2.25 -5.12 -1.58
N ASN A 31 -3.52 -5.18 -1.99
CA ASN A 31 -4.04 -6.29 -2.79
C ASN A 31 -3.86 -6.08 -4.31
N ARG A 32 -3.03 -5.11 -4.73
CA ARG A 32 -2.72 -4.82 -6.15
C ARG A 32 -3.97 -4.60 -7.01
N ILE A 33 -5.04 -4.09 -6.43
CA ILE A 33 -6.26 -3.81 -7.19
C ILE A 33 -6.06 -2.50 -7.97
N PRO A 34 -6.44 -2.44 -9.26
CA PRO A 34 -6.32 -1.22 -10.04
C PRO A 34 -7.11 -0.08 -9.40
N VAL A 35 -6.46 1.06 -9.19
CA VAL A 35 -7.07 2.28 -8.67
C VAL A 35 -7.14 3.32 -9.78
N ILE A 36 -8.32 3.88 -10.01
CA ILE A 36 -8.54 4.93 -11.01
C ILE A 36 -8.92 6.21 -10.29
N ILE A 37 -8.20 7.29 -10.56
CA ILE A 37 -8.44 8.62 -10.01
C ILE A 37 -9.03 9.47 -11.13
N ILE A 38 -10.29 9.87 -10.97
CA ILE A 38 -11.01 10.72 -11.92
C ILE A 38 -11.16 12.11 -11.32
N GLY A 39 -10.76 13.16 -12.04
CA GLY A 39 -10.96 14.54 -11.59
C GLY A 39 -10.96 15.56 -12.73
N ASN A 40 -11.30 16.80 -12.43
CA ASN A 40 -11.35 17.87 -13.44
C ASN A 40 -9.95 18.44 -13.75
N GLU A 41 -9.09 18.53 -12.75
CA GLU A 41 -7.75 19.12 -12.87
C GLU A 41 -6.68 18.03 -12.99
N SER A 42 -6.07 17.88 -14.17
CA SER A 42 -5.03 16.88 -14.44
C SER A 42 -3.87 16.94 -13.43
N ILE A 43 -3.40 18.14 -13.08
CA ILE A 43 -2.30 18.33 -12.14
C ILE A 43 -2.64 17.76 -10.75
N LYS A 44 -3.87 17.99 -10.25
CA LYS A 44 -4.29 17.44 -8.95
C LYS A 44 -4.44 15.93 -9.02
N VAL A 45 -5.02 15.41 -10.11
CA VAL A 45 -5.15 13.97 -10.36
C VAL A 45 -3.78 13.30 -10.35
N ASP A 46 -2.82 13.84 -11.10
CA ASP A 46 -1.46 13.31 -11.21
C ASP A 46 -0.72 13.34 -9.87
N LYS A 47 -0.94 14.39 -9.05
CA LYS A 47 -0.42 14.45 -7.68
C LYS A 47 -0.96 13.31 -6.82
N VAL A 48 -2.26 13.02 -6.89
CA VAL A 48 -2.86 11.91 -6.14
C VAL A 48 -2.29 10.58 -6.63
N VAL A 49 -2.18 10.37 -7.95
CA VAL A 49 -1.57 9.16 -8.54
C VAL A 49 -0.18 8.91 -7.95
N ASN A 50 0.68 9.92 -7.97
CA ASN A 50 2.04 9.81 -7.42
C ASN A 50 2.05 9.57 -5.90
N SER A 51 1.13 10.18 -5.16
CA SER A 51 1.04 9.98 -3.72
C SER A 51 0.60 8.57 -3.34
N LEU A 52 -0.33 7.99 -4.10
CA LEU A 52 -0.82 6.63 -3.82
C LEU A 52 0.24 5.57 -4.09
N THR A 53 1.07 5.73 -5.12
CA THR A 53 2.16 4.79 -5.37
C THR A 53 3.22 4.83 -4.27
N GLN A 54 3.50 6.01 -3.70
CA GLN A 54 4.41 6.17 -2.57
C GLN A 54 3.95 5.48 -1.28
N LEU A 55 2.67 5.09 -1.16
CA LEU A 55 2.18 4.32 -0.03
C LEU A 55 2.64 2.85 -0.06
N MET A 56 3.21 2.39 -1.17
CA MET A 56 3.67 1.01 -1.37
C MET A 56 5.20 0.95 -1.57
N PRO A 57 6.01 1.31 -0.56
CA PRO A 57 7.47 1.46 -0.70
C PRO A 57 8.21 0.14 -1.00
N HIS A 58 7.60 -0.99 -0.68
CA HIS A 58 8.16 -2.33 -0.94
C HIS A 58 8.08 -2.75 -2.42
N ARG A 59 7.38 -1.98 -3.25
CA ARG A 59 7.17 -2.28 -4.67
C ARG A 59 8.09 -1.46 -5.57
N ASN A 60 8.45 -2.06 -6.70
CA ASN A 60 9.18 -1.34 -7.73
C ASN A 60 8.21 -0.44 -8.50
N GLU A 61 8.39 0.89 -8.41
CA GLU A 61 7.54 1.85 -9.11
C GLU A 61 7.96 1.99 -10.58
N LEU A 62 6.99 1.85 -11.49
CA LEU A 62 7.16 2.15 -12.91
C LEU A 62 6.18 3.23 -13.38
N LEU A 63 6.66 4.13 -14.23
CA LEU A 63 5.87 5.14 -14.92
C LEU A 63 5.55 4.67 -16.34
N TYR A 64 4.28 4.34 -16.57
CA TYR A 64 3.79 4.08 -17.92
C TYR A 64 3.98 5.32 -18.80
N TRP A 65 4.29 5.12 -20.09
CA TRP A 65 4.69 6.16 -21.06
C TRP A 65 6.15 6.60 -21.01
N SER A 66 6.87 6.26 -19.93
CA SER A 66 8.29 6.58 -19.77
C SER A 66 9.12 5.31 -19.75
N ASP A 67 8.75 4.37 -18.87
CA ASP A 67 9.54 3.18 -18.58
C ASP A 67 9.15 2.01 -19.48
N PHE A 68 7.89 1.97 -19.93
CA PHE A 68 7.38 1.03 -20.93
C PHE A 68 6.12 1.60 -21.60
N ILE A 69 5.82 1.10 -22.80
CA ILE A 69 4.67 1.54 -23.61
C ILE A 69 3.93 0.34 -24.23
N GLU A 70 4.65 -0.70 -24.66
CA GLU A 70 4.07 -1.81 -25.40
C GLU A 70 3.63 -2.96 -24.48
N GLU A 71 2.59 -3.69 -24.92
CA GLU A 71 2.05 -4.83 -24.18
C GLU A 71 3.10 -5.92 -23.95
N THR A 72 4.00 -6.14 -24.91
CA THR A 72 5.08 -7.12 -24.78
C THR A 72 6.06 -6.78 -23.67
N GLU A 73 6.33 -5.50 -23.43
CA GLU A 73 7.18 -5.04 -22.32
C GLU A 73 6.47 -5.27 -20.99
N ALA A 74 5.18 -4.93 -20.91
CA ALA A 74 4.36 -5.24 -19.74
C ALA A 74 4.36 -6.75 -19.43
N ASN A 75 4.19 -7.60 -20.44
CA ASN A 75 4.20 -9.06 -20.28
C ASN A 75 5.52 -9.56 -19.70
N GLN A 76 6.65 -9.04 -20.17
CA GLN A 76 7.97 -9.43 -19.66
C GLN A 76 8.15 -9.02 -18.19
N LEU A 77 7.67 -7.84 -17.81
CA LEU A 77 7.69 -7.36 -16.44
C LEU A 77 6.89 -8.29 -15.52
N TYR A 78 5.66 -8.63 -15.86
CA TYR A 78 4.83 -9.53 -15.04
C TYR A 78 5.35 -10.97 -15.01
N GLN A 79 5.87 -11.49 -16.12
CA GLN A 79 6.50 -12.82 -16.15
C GLN A 79 7.72 -12.89 -15.22
N SER A 80 8.48 -11.80 -15.11
CA SER A 80 9.62 -11.76 -14.19
C SER A 80 9.18 -11.87 -12.73
N GLU A 81 8.07 -11.23 -12.34
CA GLU A 81 7.52 -11.37 -10.99
C GLU A 81 7.03 -12.78 -10.70
N GLU A 82 6.35 -13.42 -11.65
CA GLU A 82 5.81 -14.78 -11.50
C GLU A 82 6.92 -15.82 -11.36
N ALA A 83 8.06 -15.60 -12.02
CA ALA A 83 9.18 -16.54 -12.02
C ALA A 83 9.99 -16.53 -10.70
N ASP A 84 10.00 -15.42 -9.96
CA ASP A 84 10.81 -15.28 -8.74
C ASP A 84 10.10 -14.46 -7.66
N PHE A 85 9.86 -15.10 -6.49
CA PHE A 85 9.29 -14.44 -5.32
C PHE A 85 10.21 -13.41 -4.67
N ASN A 86 11.52 -13.44 -4.98
CA ASN A 86 12.48 -12.46 -4.45
C ASN A 86 12.48 -11.14 -5.24
N ILE A 87 11.83 -11.10 -6.41
CA ILE A 87 11.70 -9.87 -7.18
C ILE A 87 10.58 -9.01 -6.58
N PRO A 88 10.86 -7.73 -6.22
CA PRO A 88 9.82 -6.81 -5.76
C PRO A 88 8.71 -6.69 -6.79
N ARG A 89 7.46 -6.84 -6.35
CA ARG A 89 6.31 -6.64 -7.22
C ARG A 89 6.24 -5.20 -7.69
N ILE A 90 5.68 -5.00 -8.86
CA ILE A 90 5.59 -3.72 -9.53
C ILE A 90 4.30 -3.02 -9.11
N ILE A 91 4.43 -1.72 -8.93
CA ILE A 91 3.32 -0.77 -8.92
C ILE A 91 3.50 0.18 -10.10
N VAL A 92 2.48 0.27 -10.95
CA VAL A 92 2.53 1.12 -12.14
C VAL A 92 1.72 2.38 -11.89
N ARG A 93 2.29 3.55 -12.12
CA ARG A 93 1.51 4.79 -12.27
C ARG A 93 1.34 5.15 -13.73
N SER A 94 0.12 5.53 -14.08
CA SER A 94 -0.20 6.18 -15.36
C SER A 94 -0.79 7.55 -15.06
N LEU A 95 -0.11 8.59 -15.54
CA LEU A 95 -0.61 9.96 -15.41
C LEU A 95 -1.84 10.18 -16.31
N SER A 96 -2.59 11.23 -16.01
CA SER A 96 -3.86 11.57 -16.65
C SER A 96 -3.80 11.73 -18.17
N ASN A 97 -2.62 12.05 -18.72
CA ASN A 97 -2.38 12.15 -20.16
C ASN A 97 -2.13 10.81 -20.86
N ALA A 98 -1.68 9.78 -20.13
CA ALA A 98 -1.26 8.49 -20.69
C ALA A 98 -2.31 7.37 -20.53
N THR A 99 -3.20 7.49 -19.54
CA THR A 99 -4.16 6.44 -19.18
C THR A 99 -5.06 5.99 -20.32
N GLN A 100 -5.54 6.92 -21.16
CA GLN A 100 -6.39 6.53 -22.31
C GLN A 100 -5.66 5.62 -23.30
N HIS A 101 -4.34 5.78 -23.46
CA HIS A 101 -3.57 4.89 -24.30
C HIS A 101 -3.24 3.58 -23.59
N ALA A 102 -2.94 3.60 -22.28
CA ALA A 102 -2.82 2.37 -21.47
C ALA A 102 -4.01 1.44 -21.69
N LEU A 103 -5.23 1.96 -21.52
CA LEU A 103 -6.47 1.21 -21.70
C LEU A 103 -6.66 0.66 -23.12
N ARG A 104 -5.99 1.21 -24.13
CA ARG A 104 -6.09 0.75 -25.53
C ARG A 104 -5.03 -0.28 -25.89
N LYS A 105 -3.86 -0.20 -25.27
CA LYS A 105 -2.69 -1.01 -25.62
C LYS A 105 -2.48 -2.21 -24.71
N ILE A 106 -2.78 -2.07 -23.43
CA ILE A 106 -2.47 -3.08 -22.43
C ILE A 106 -3.70 -3.95 -22.21
N ASP A 107 -3.50 -5.27 -22.17
CA ASP A 107 -4.54 -6.23 -21.82
C ASP A 107 -5.07 -5.93 -20.39
N PRO A 108 -6.41 -5.84 -20.20
CA PRO A 108 -7.03 -5.69 -18.89
C PRO A 108 -6.46 -6.56 -17.75
N LYS A 109 -6.02 -7.79 -18.04
CA LYS A 109 -5.47 -8.69 -17.02
C LYS A 109 -4.17 -8.20 -16.38
N HIS A 110 -3.44 -7.32 -17.07
CA HIS A 110 -2.17 -6.77 -16.60
C HIS A 110 -2.31 -5.46 -15.83
N PHE A 111 -3.53 -5.04 -15.47
CA PHE A 111 -3.73 -3.81 -14.69
C PHE A 111 -3.57 -4.00 -13.17
N ASN A 112 -3.25 -5.20 -12.71
CA ASN A 112 -2.95 -5.43 -11.30
C ASN A 112 -1.76 -4.57 -10.85
N GLY A 113 -1.97 -3.82 -9.78
CA GLY A 113 -1.01 -2.86 -9.23
C GLY A 113 -0.96 -1.52 -9.98
N TRP A 114 -1.94 -1.20 -10.84
CA TRP A 114 -1.95 0.10 -11.53
C TRP A 114 -2.69 1.18 -10.74
N VAL A 115 -2.13 2.38 -10.76
CA VAL A 115 -2.74 3.62 -10.29
C VAL A 115 -2.88 4.56 -11.50
N LEU A 116 -4.12 4.78 -11.94
CA LEU A 116 -4.47 5.43 -13.20
C LEU A 116 -5.08 6.81 -12.96
N GLY A 117 -4.45 7.87 -13.47
CA GLY A 117 -5.05 9.20 -13.51
C GLY A 117 -5.99 9.37 -14.70
N TYR A 118 -7.11 10.08 -14.54
CA TYR A 118 -7.99 10.44 -15.64
C TYR A 118 -8.57 11.85 -15.44
N SER A 119 -8.37 12.72 -16.43
CA SER A 119 -8.93 14.08 -16.41
C SER A 119 -10.21 14.17 -17.24
N LEU A 120 -11.29 14.69 -16.64
CA LEU A 120 -12.57 14.94 -17.30
C LEU A 120 -12.54 16.13 -18.27
N LYS A 121 -11.47 16.94 -18.24
CA LYS A 121 -11.39 18.23 -18.94
C LYS A 121 -11.61 18.16 -20.46
N ASN A 122 -11.45 16.98 -21.08
CA ASN A 122 -11.28 16.85 -22.53
C ASN A 122 -12.12 15.73 -23.20
N LYS A 123 -13.39 15.42 -22.81
CA LYS A 123 -14.45 14.85 -23.72
C LYS A 123 -15.60 14.08 -23.06
N PHE A 124 -15.47 13.62 -21.82
CA PHE A 124 -16.45 12.69 -21.22
C PHE A 124 -17.01 13.24 -19.93
N ASN A 125 -18.31 13.03 -19.69
CA ASN A 125 -18.87 13.24 -18.36
C ASN A 125 -18.41 12.12 -17.40
N LEU A 126 -18.52 12.34 -16.09
CA LEU A 126 -18.08 11.39 -15.06
C LEU A 126 -18.68 9.98 -15.28
N ARG A 127 -19.95 9.90 -15.69
CA ARG A 127 -20.65 8.63 -15.90
C ARG A 127 -20.08 7.85 -17.07
N GLU A 128 -19.77 8.51 -18.18
CA GLU A 128 -19.11 7.89 -19.34
C GLU A 128 -17.72 7.38 -18.97
N ALA A 129 -16.95 8.17 -18.21
CA ALA A 129 -15.64 7.73 -17.73
C ALA A 129 -15.76 6.47 -16.87
N ILE A 130 -16.67 6.47 -15.89
CA ILE A 130 -16.95 5.30 -15.05
C ILE A 130 -17.31 4.08 -15.90
N ASN A 131 -18.21 4.23 -16.88
CA ASN A 131 -18.60 3.12 -17.75
C ASN A 131 -17.41 2.53 -18.52
N ILE A 132 -16.56 3.38 -19.12
CA ILE A 132 -15.36 2.92 -19.85
C ILE A 132 -14.45 2.10 -18.94
N PHE A 133 -14.25 2.58 -17.70
CA PHE A 133 -13.41 1.89 -16.73
C PHE A 133 -14.06 0.61 -16.20
N SER A 134 -15.35 0.61 -15.90
CA SER A 134 -16.06 -0.58 -15.42
C SER A 134 -16.15 -1.67 -16.50
N GLU A 135 -16.25 -1.30 -17.77
CA GLU A 135 -16.22 -2.25 -18.90
C GLU A 135 -14.85 -2.88 -19.11
N LYS A 136 -13.78 -2.08 -19.00
CA LYS A 136 -12.41 -2.55 -19.24
C LYS A 136 -11.75 -3.18 -18.02
N LEU A 137 -12.04 -2.66 -16.84
CA LEU A 137 -11.40 -2.99 -15.56
C LEU A 137 -12.47 -3.29 -14.52
N SER A 138 -13.16 -4.41 -14.70
CA SER A 138 -14.33 -4.81 -13.89
C SER A 138 -14.01 -4.95 -12.39
N GLU A 139 -12.74 -5.16 -12.02
CA GLU A 139 -12.30 -5.33 -10.63
C GLU A 139 -11.57 -4.11 -10.07
N SER A 140 -11.69 -2.95 -10.71
CA SER A 140 -11.04 -1.72 -10.26
C SER A 140 -11.82 -0.98 -9.16
N VAL A 141 -11.12 -0.06 -8.49
CA VAL A 141 -11.67 0.93 -7.57
C VAL A 141 -11.57 2.31 -8.22
N ILE A 142 -12.67 3.05 -8.21
CA ILE A 142 -12.73 4.40 -8.76
C ILE A 142 -12.81 5.41 -7.61
N LEU A 143 -11.86 6.34 -7.61
CA LEU A 143 -11.81 7.50 -6.74
C LEU A 143 -12.18 8.74 -7.54
N TYR A 144 -13.15 9.51 -7.06
CA TYR A 144 -13.47 10.81 -7.59
C TYR A 144 -12.76 11.90 -6.79
N LEU A 145 -11.94 12.68 -7.47
CA LEU A 145 -11.27 13.85 -6.93
C LEU A 145 -12.10 15.09 -7.26
N ASP A 146 -12.79 15.58 -6.25
CA ASP A 146 -13.35 16.92 -6.26
C ASP A 146 -12.29 17.94 -5.77
N THR A 147 -12.65 19.22 -5.73
CA THR A 147 -11.75 20.34 -5.45
C THR A 147 -10.94 20.15 -4.18
N ASP A 148 -11.59 19.65 -3.12
CA ASP A 148 -11.03 19.55 -1.76
C ASP A 148 -11.24 18.17 -1.11
N LYS A 149 -11.69 17.16 -1.85
CA LYS A 149 -12.03 15.85 -1.29
C LYS A 149 -11.80 14.73 -2.31
N ILE A 150 -11.38 13.58 -1.81
CA ILE A 150 -11.33 12.34 -2.60
C ILE A 150 -12.41 11.39 -2.07
N GLU A 151 -13.30 10.98 -2.95
CA GLU A 151 -14.42 10.11 -2.62
C GLU A 151 -14.30 8.75 -3.33
N PHE A 152 -14.62 7.67 -2.61
CA PHE A 152 -14.81 6.37 -3.23
C PHE A 152 -16.13 6.36 -3.99
N LEU A 153 -16.08 6.10 -5.30
CA LEU A 153 -17.27 5.79 -6.07
C LEU A 153 -17.55 4.30 -5.91
N GLU A 154 -18.53 3.97 -5.07
CA GLU A 154 -18.98 2.58 -4.84
C GLU A 154 -19.57 2.01 -6.14
N THR A 155 -18.71 1.48 -6.99
CA THR A 155 -19.08 0.81 -8.24
C THR A 155 -19.05 -0.70 -8.12
N ASN A 156 -18.44 -1.23 -7.04
CA ASN A 156 -18.29 -2.67 -6.80
C ASN A 156 -18.53 -3.05 -5.33
N ASN A 157 -19.61 -3.79 -5.07
CA ASN A 157 -20.05 -4.24 -3.73
C ASN A 157 -19.08 -5.21 -3.03
N LYS A 158 -18.01 -5.68 -3.69
CA LYS A 158 -17.07 -6.69 -3.17
C LYS A 158 -16.33 -6.26 -1.88
N TRP A 159 -16.29 -4.97 -1.58
CA TRP A 159 -15.49 -4.40 -0.48
C TRP A 159 -16.32 -3.95 0.72
N ASN A 160 -17.65 -4.02 0.63
CA ASN A 160 -18.52 -3.72 1.76
C ASN A 160 -18.44 -4.85 2.80
N GLY A 161 -18.19 -4.50 4.06
CA GLY A 161 -18.09 -5.45 5.17
C GLY A 161 -16.73 -6.12 5.41
N LYS A 162 -15.70 -5.79 4.60
CA LYS A 162 -14.32 -6.26 4.86
C LYS A 162 -13.74 -5.63 6.14
N ASN A 163 -12.94 -6.39 6.88
CA ASN A 163 -12.28 -5.92 8.11
C ASN A 163 -10.99 -5.14 7.79
N TYR A 164 -11.03 -3.82 7.91
CA TYR A 164 -9.88 -2.93 7.67
C TYR A 164 -9.06 -2.61 8.93
N TYR A 165 -9.12 -3.46 9.96
CA TYR A 165 -8.45 -3.22 11.24
C TYR A 165 -6.93 -3.05 11.07
N PHE A 166 -6.29 -3.96 10.32
CA PHE A 166 -4.86 -3.90 10.06
C PHE A 166 -4.46 -2.58 9.39
N GLU A 167 -5.13 -2.19 8.30
CA GLU A 167 -4.80 -0.94 7.60
C GLU A 167 -5.10 0.32 8.44
N LYS A 168 -6.11 0.27 9.31
CA LYS A 168 -6.35 1.33 10.30
C LYS A 168 -5.20 1.43 11.29
N ASP A 169 -4.72 0.29 11.77
CA ASP A 169 -3.63 0.22 12.73
C ASP A 169 -2.32 0.76 12.15
N LEU A 170 -1.97 0.40 10.90
CA LEU A 170 -0.81 0.97 10.19
C LEU A 170 -0.86 2.52 10.15
N ILE A 171 -2.01 3.08 9.81
CA ILE A 171 -2.20 4.55 9.77
C ILE A 171 -2.09 5.14 11.19
N TYR A 172 -2.68 4.49 12.18
CA TYR A 172 -2.69 4.99 13.55
C TYR A 172 -1.30 4.95 14.19
N LYS A 173 -0.59 3.84 14.01
CA LYS A 173 0.78 3.65 14.45
C LYS A 173 1.71 4.69 13.83
N SER A 174 1.59 4.94 12.52
CA SER A 174 2.41 5.98 11.87
C SER A 174 2.15 7.38 12.44
N ILE A 175 0.90 7.71 12.79
CA ILE A 175 0.55 8.99 13.44
C ILE A 175 1.20 9.09 14.83
N ILE A 176 0.98 8.11 15.71
CA ILE A 176 1.48 8.14 17.10
C ILE A 176 3.01 8.22 17.13
N GLU A 177 3.66 7.39 16.33
CA GLU A 177 5.13 7.34 16.31
C GLU A 177 5.72 8.65 15.76
N THR A 178 5.05 9.27 14.78
CA THR A 178 5.42 10.61 14.29
C THR A 178 5.29 11.67 15.38
N GLU A 179 4.16 11.72 16.08
CA GLU A 179 3.94 12.67 17.17
C GLU A 179 5.00 12.50 18.27
N THR A 180 5.28 11.24 18.65
CA THR A 180 6.31 10.90 19.63
C THR A 180 7.71 11.34 19.18
N ALA A 181 8.06 11.13 17.91
CA ALA A 181 9.34 11.54 17.34
C ALA A 181 9.50 13.06 17.33
N LEU A 182 8.45 13.78 16.95
CA LEU A 182 8.43 15.25 16.94
C LEU A 182 8.54 15.84 18.34
N GLU A 183 7.82 15.29 19.32
CA GLU A 183 7.92 15.74 20.72
C GLU A 183 9.33 15.54 21.28
N LYS A 184 9.95 14.39 21.01
CA LYS A 184 11.35 14.12 21.39
C LYS A 184 12.28 15.16 20.76
N MET A 185 12.11 15.46 19.47
CA MET A 185 12.92 16.44 18.74
C MET A 185 12.74 17.86 19.29
N LYS A 186 11.49 18.31 19.46
CA LYS A 186 11.14 19.60 20.08
C LYS A 186 11.77 19.75 21.46
N ARG A 187 11.69 18.71 22.30
CA ARG A 187 12.30 18.72 23.65
C ARG A 187 13.82 18.85 23.60
N VAL A 188 14.49 18.15 22.68
CA VAL A 188 15.95 18.24 22.51
C VAL A 188 16.36 19.64 22.06
N LEU A 189 15.66 20.21 21.08
CA LEU A 189 15.98 21.54 20.55
C LEU A 189 15.70 22.64 21.58
N GLN A 190 14.57 22.60 22.28
CA GLN A 190 14.28 23.53 23.38
C GLN A 190 15.36 23.51 24.47
N LYS A 191 15.86 22.32 24.85
CA LYS A 191 16.96 22.20 25.82
C LYS A 191 18.25 22.84 25.32
N LYS A 192 18.54 22.76 24.02
CA LYS A 192 19.74 23.37 23.40
C LYS A 192 19.59 24.89 23.26
N ILE A 193 18.42 25.38 22.86
CA ILE A 193 18.12 26.82 22.70
C ILE A 193 18.12 27.54 24.05
N LYS A 194 17.53 26.97 25.11
CA LYS A 194 17.55 27.57 26.46
C LYS A 194 18.97 27.75 27.04
N LYS A 195 19.97 27.03 26.52
CA LYS A 195 21.39 27.21 26.89
C LYS A 195 22.06 28.38 26.13
N SER A 196 21.46 28.86 25.04
CA SER A 196 21.91 30.00 24.25
C SER A 196 21.28 31.30 24.79
N LYS A 197 22.10 32.21 25.33
CA LYS A 197 21.64 33.47 25.95
C LYS A 197 21.06 34.53 24.99
N ASN A 198 21.10 34.30 23.66
CA ASN A 198 20.89 35.36 22.66
C ASN A 198 19.78 35.09 21.63
N SER A 199 18.78 34.27 21.94
CA SER A 199 17.75 33.90 20.94
C SER A 199 16.53 34.83 21.04
N SER A 200 16.24 35.60 19.98
CA SER A 200 14.99 36.39 19.88
C SER A 200 13.78 35.46 19.72
N SER A 201 12.65 35.80 20.35
CA SER A 201 11.44 34.95 20.39
C SER A 201 10.97 34.51 18.99
N GLY A 202 10.99 35.41 18.01
CA GLY A 202 10.59 35.10 16.62
C GLY A 202 11.49 34.08 15.90
N ILE A 203 12.79 34.01 16.21
CA ILE A 203 13.68 32.98 15.65
C ILE A 203 13.40 31.63 16.29
N ILE A 204 13.09 31.61 17.60
CA ILE A 204 12.72 30.39 18.31
C ILE A 204 11.43 29.83 17.73
N ASP A 205 10.42 30.67 17.49
CA ASP A 205 9.14 30.22 16.96
C ASP A 205 9.28 29.65 15.54
N ALA A 206 10.03 30.32 14.66
CA ALA A 206 10.30 29.83 13.30
C ALA A 206 11.10 28.52 13.28
N VAL A 207 12.08 28.34 14.17
CA VAL A 207 12.87 27.10 14.32
C VAL A 207 12.02 25.96 14.90
N MET A 208 10.92 26.27 15.57
CA MET A 208 10.04 25.30 16.21
C MET A 208 8.83 24.90 15.34
N THR A 209 8.73 25.42 14.12
CA THR A 209 7.75 25.00 13.12
C THR A 209 8.28 23.77 12.37
N PHE A 210 7.69 22.60 12.63
CA PHE A 210 8.12 21.31 12.08
C PHE A 210 7.14 20.75 11.05
N GLU A 211 6.35 21.58 10.35
CA GLU A 211 5.31 21.07 9.45
C GLU A 211 5.90 20.23 8.31
N THR A 212 6.96 20.74 7.66
CA THR A 212 7.61 20.00 6.56
C THR A 212 8.38 18.76 7.05
N GLU A 213 8.93 18.83 8.25
CA GLU A 213 9.63 17.73 8.92
C GLU A 213 8.64 16.66 9.35
N GLU A 214 7.47 17.04 9.86
CA GLU A 214 6.39 16.15 10.24
C GLU A 214 5.98 15.28 9.06
N GLU A 215 5.75 15.85 7.89
CA GLU A 215 5.36 15.09 6.70
C GLU A 215 6.41 14.06 6.29
N LYS A 216 7.69 14.45 6.28
CA LYS A 216 8.81 13.55 5.94
C LYS A 216 9.01 12.46 6.98
N ILE A 217 8.98 12.82 8.26
CA ILE A 217 9.11 11.88 9.38
C ILE A 217 7.95 10.88 9.31
N ARG A 218 6.73 11.34 9.07
CA ARG A 218 5.56 10.47 8.93
C ARG A 218 5.68 9.50 7.78
N GLN A 219 6.13 9.98 6.61
CA GLN A 219 6.34 9.10 5.46
C GLN A 219 7.41 8.04 5.76
N ASN A 220 8.52 8.43 6.38
CA ASN A 220 9.59 7.49 6.72
C ASN A 220 9.16 6.44 7.74
N ILE A 221 8.46 6.85 8.80
CA ILE A 221 7.90 5.95 9.81
C ILE A 221 6.89 5.00 9.18
N TYR A 222 5.98 5.52 8.35
CA TYR A 222 5.03 4.69 7.62
C TYR A 222 5.75 3.66 6.74
N ASN A 223 6.79 4.06 5.99
CA ASN A 223 7.55 3.13 5.17
C ASN A 223 8.18 2.01 6.01
N GLN A 224 8.78 2.36 7.16
CA GLN A 224 9.34 1.36 8.07
C GLN A 224 8.28 0.36 8.55
N ILE A 225 7.10 0.85 8.95
CA ILE A 225 5.98 0.01 9.38
C ILE A 225 5.54 -0.96 8.26
N VAL A 226 5.47 -0.47 7.02
CA VAL A 226 5.14 -1.32 5.86
C VAL A 226 6.24 -2.35 5.60
N ASP A 227 7.51 -1.96 5.66
CA ASP A 227 8.65 -2.86 5.44
C ASP A 227 8.69 -3.97 6.49
N GLU A 228 8.43 -3.66 7.76
CA GLU A 228 8.32 -4.66 8.84
C GLU A 228 7.24 -5.71 8.53
N PHE A 229 6.06 -5.26 8.08
CA PHE A 229 4.99 -6.16 7.66
C PHE A 229 5.39 -7.03 6.46
N VAL A 230 5.97 -6.44 5.41
CA VAL A 230 6.35 -7.17 4.19
C VAL A 230 7.44 -8.20 4.49
N GLN A 231 8.41 -7.87 5.36
CA GLN A 231 9.41 -8.84 5.81
C GLN A 231 8.79 -10.00 6.59
N ALA A 232 7.78 -9.74 7.42
CA ALA A 232 7.01 -10.81 8.07
C ALA A 232 6.26 -11.67 7.06
N ALA A 233 5.64 -11.04 6.05
CA ALA A 233 4.96 -11.75 4.97
C ALA A 233 5.92 -12.61 4.14
N ASN A 234 7.14 -12.14 3.84
CA ASN A 234 8.14 -12.91 3.13
C ASN A 234 8.63 -14.13 3.94
N ARG A 235 8.77 -13.98 5.27
CA ARG A 235 9.01 -15.12 6.16
C ARG A 235 7.87 -16.12 6.12
N ALA A 236 6.61 -15.65 6.12
CA ALA A 236 5.45 -16.51 5.98
C ALA A 236 5.44 -17.25 4.63
N LEU A 237 5.69 -16.53 3.53
CA LEU A 237 5.79 -17.09 2.18
C LEU A 237 6.82 -18.22 2.12
N ALA A 238 8.02 -18.01 2.66
CA ALA A 238 9.08 -19.01 2.67
C ALA A 238 8.69 -20.28 3.46
N ILE A 239 8.00 -20.14 4.59
CA ILE A 239 7.51 -21.26 5.39
C ILE A 239 6.39 -22.01 4.65
N LEU A 240 5.39 -21.28 4.18
CA LEU A 240 4.19 -21.84 3.56
C LEU A 240 4.50 -22.51 2.21
N SER A 241 5.40 -21.93 1.40
CA SER A 241 5.86 -22.55 0.14
C SER A 241 6.54 -23.89 0.38
N ARG A 242 7.29 -24.04 1.48
CA ARG A 242 7.91 -25.32 1.85
C ARG A 242 6.87 -26.35 2.28
N ILE A 243 5.86 -25.94 3.03
CA ILE A 243 4.75 -26.82 3.44
C ILE A 243 3.97 -27.28 2.21
N GLU A 244 3.67 -26.37 1.29
CA GLU A 244 2.98 -26.70 0.04
C GLU A 244 3.77 -27.71 -0.80
N LEU A 245 5.09 -27.51 -0.96
CA LEU A 245 5.95 -28.47 -1.66
C LEU A 245 5.92 -29.86 -1.00
N LEU A 246 5.95 -29.93 0.33
CA LEU A 246 5.82 -31.20 1.05
C LEU A 246 4.45 -31.84 0.81
N GLN A 247 3.38 -31.07 0.78
CA GLN A 247 2.05 -31.57 0.43
C GLN A 247 1.99 -32.14 -0.98
N GLU A 248 2.62 -31.46 -1.95
CA GLU A 248 2.72 -31.94 -3.34
C GLU A 248 3.52 -33.25 -3.46
N LEU A 249 4.51 -33.45 -2.59
CA LEU A 249 5.27 -34.70 -2.46
C LEU A 249 4.50 -35.81 -1.71
N GLY A 250 3.26 -35.56 -1.29
CA GLY A 250 2.39 -36.54 -0.63
C GLY A 250 2.44 -36.54 0.89
N PHE A 251 3.15 -35.60 1.52
CA PHE A 251 3.16 -35.47 2.98
C PHE A 251 1.92 -34.71 3.47
N ASN A 252 1.14 -35.30 4.36
CA ASN A 252 0.00 -34.63 4.99
C ASN A 252 0.46 -33.76 6.17
N ILE A 253 1.04 -32.59 5.86
CA ILE A 253 1.61 -31.65 6.85
C ILE A 253 0.83 -30.34 6.80
N GLN A 254 0.59 -29.75 7.98
CA GLN A 254 0.04 -28.41 8.16
C GLN A 254 0.73 -27.74 9.36
N ILE A 255 0.82 -26.41 9.34
CA ILE A 255 1.31 -25.63 10.49
C ILE A 255 0.14 -24.94 11.18
N SER A 256 0.15 -24.85 12.51
CA SER A 256 -0.87 -24.06 13.21
C SER A 256 -0.66 -22.55 12.99
N VAL A 257 -1.76 -21.80 12.98
CA VAL A 257 -1.74 -20.33 12.87
C VAL A 257 -0.85 -19.69 13.95
N LYS A 258 -0.92 -20.20 15.18
CA LYS A 258 -0.15 -19.68 16.31
C LYS A 258 1.35 -19.87 16.10
N THR A 259 1.76 -21.05 15.64
CA THR A 259 3.18 -21.32 15.34
C THR A 259 3.66 -20.45 14.20
N LEU A 260 2.89 -20.32 13.10
CA LEU A 260 3.25 -19.44 12.00
C LEU A 260 3.48 -17.99 12.47
N LEU A 261 2.49 -17.40 13.16
CA LEU A 261 2.57 -16.00 13.62
C LEU A 261 3.73 -15.77 14.61
N LYS A 262 4.06 -16.77 15.43
CA LYS A 262 5.23 -16.73 16.32
C LYS A 262 6.53 -16.82 15.53
N THR A 263 6.63 -17.69 14.54
CA THR A 263 7.84 -17.89 13.74
C THR A 263 8.16 -16.69 12.86
N ILE A 264 7.14 -16.02 12.31
CA ILE A 264 7.33 -14.79 11.54
C ILE A 264 7.48 -13.55 12.44
N ASP A 265 7.39 -13.69 13.76
CA ASP A 265 7.58 -12.63 14.75
C ASP A 265 6.83 -11.33 14.40
N TYR A 266 5.53 -11.47 14.07
CA TYR A 266 4.68 -10.34 13.72
C TYR A 266 3.23 -10.62 14.12
N HIS A 267 2.73 -9.84 15.08
CA HIS A 267 1.45 -10.10 15.76
C HIS A 267 0.35 -9.07 15.43
N GLU A 268 0.69 -8.03 14.65
CA GLU A 268 -0.22 -6.92 14.33
C GLU A 268 -1.22 -7.28 13.22
N VAL A 269 -0.97 -8.35 12.46
CA VAL A 269 -1.83 -8.83 11.37
C VAL A 269 -2.49 -10.15 11.72
N ASP A 270 -3.79 -10.27 11.42
CA ASP A 270 -4.46 -11.56 11.50
C ASP A 270 -4.06 -12.49 10.33
N HIS A 271 -4.11 -13.80 10.55
CA HIS A 271 -3.69 -14.77 9.54
C HIS A 271 -4.52 -14.71 8.25
N LYS A 272 -5.80 -14.33 8.30
CA LYS A 272 -6.64 -14.24 7.10
C LYS A 272 -6.18 -13.06 6.24
N ARG A 273 -5.85 -11.93 6.86
CA ARG A 273 -5.34 -10.75 6.16
C ARG A 273 -3.95 -11.02 5.58
N LEU A 274 -3.08 -11.72 6.32
CA LEU A 274 -1.77 -12.16 5.84
C LEU A 274 -1.90 -13.07 4.62
N LEU A 275 -2.74 -14.10 4.69
CA LEU A 275 -3.00 -14.99 3.56
C LEU A 275 -3.61 -14.25 2.37
N GLU A 276 -4.53 -13.31 2.60
CA GLU A 276 -5.09 -12.48 1.54
C GLU A 276 -3.98 -11.65 0.87
N PHE A 277 -3.07 -11.04 1.65
CA PHE A 277 -1.93 -10.31 1.08
C PHE A 277 -1.06 -11.23 0.21
N LEU A 278 -0.69 -12.40 0.72
CA LEU A 278 0.14 -13.36 -0.04
C LEU A 278 -0.54 -13.83 -1.33
N TYR A 279 -1.85 -14.08 -1.29
CA TYR A 279 -2.60 -14.45 -2.47
C TYR A 279 -2.57 -13.35 -3.54
N TYR A 280 -2.81 -12.09 -3.18
CA TYR A 280 -2.77 -11.00 -4.16
C TYR A 280 -1.36 -10.63 -4.62
N GLU A 281 -0.35 -10.82 -3.78
CA GLU A 281 1.05 -10.47 -4.09
C GLU A 281 1.74 -11.56 -4.92
N TYR A 282 1.41 -12.83 -4.68
CA TYR A 282 2.11 -14.00 -5.25
C TYR A 282 1.23 -14.98 -6.02
N GLY A 283 -0.10 -14.83 -5.99
CA GLY A 283 -1.04 -15.68 -6.73
C GLY A 283 -1.30 -17.06 -6.10
N ILE A 284 -0.82 -17.31 -4.88
CA ILE A 284 -0.88 -18.62 -4.22
C ILE A 284 -1.82 -18.60 -3.02
N ASP A 285 -2.76 -19.56 -2.98
CA ASP A 285 -3.63 -19.77 -1.84
C ASP A 285 -3.03 -20.80 -0.86
N PHE A 286 -2.40 -20.30 0.20
CA PHE A 286 -1.82 -21.12 1.26
C PHE A 286 -2.82 -21.56 2.34
N SER A 287 -4.14 -21.37 2.15
CA SER A 287 -5.15 -21.77 3.14
C SER A 287 -5.04 -23.25 3.54
N LYS A 288 -4.73 -24.14 2.58
CA LYS A 288 -4.51 -25.58 2.81
C LYS A 288 -3.28 -25.91 3.69
N CYS A 289 -2.32 -25.00 3.79
CA CYS A 289 -1.10 -25.17 4.59
C CYS A 289 -1.34 -24.90 6.07
N LEU A 290 -2.46 -24.24 6.42
CA LEU A 290 -2.81 -23.91 7.78
C LEU A 290 -3.74 -24.95 8.39
N GLY A 291 -3.31 -25.49 9.53
CA GLY A 291 -4.10 -26.37 10.36
C GLY A 291 -4.91 -25.59 11.39
N THR A 292 -6.15 -26.01 11.64
CA THR A 292 -6.95 -25.52 12.76
C THR A 292 -7.22 -26.68 13.74
N GLY A 293 -7.01 -26.44 15.04
CA GLY A 293 -7.35 -27.38 16.10
C GLY A 293 -6.22 -27.70 17.09
N LEU A 294 -6.62 -28.01 18.33
CA LEU A 294 -5.75 -28.29 19.47
C LEU A 294 -4.68 -29.36 19.20
N LYS A 295 -4.97 -30.38 18.38
CA LYS A 295 -3.99 -31.44 18.08
C LYS A 295 -2.78 -30.92 17.31
N ILE A 296 -3.00 -30.05 16.33
CA ILE A 296 -1.93 -29.46 15.51
C ILE A 296 -1.16 -28.45 16.37
N GLU A 297 -1.85 -27.62 17.16
CA GLU A 297 -1.22 -26.66 18.07
C GLU A 297 -0.37 -27.33 19.16
N ILE A 298 -0.84 -28.45 19.73
CA ILE A 298 -0.10 -29.22 20.72
C ILE A 298 1.08 -29.95 20.06
N GLY A 299 0.89 -30.50 18.85
CA GLY A 299 1.96 -31.12 18.06
C GLY A 299 3.11 -30.14 17.81
N ASP A 300 2.81 -28.97 17.23
CA ASP A 300 3.80 -27.92 17.00
C ASP A 300 4.47 -27.44 18.31
N ALA A 301 3.68 -27.26 19.38
CA ALA A 301 4.20 -26.78 20.66
C ALA A 301 5.10 -27.80 21.36
N ILE A 302 4.85 -29.10 21.17
CA ILE A 302 5.74 -30.16 21.61
C ILE A 302 6.97 -30.12 20.72
N GLU A 303 6.86 -30.29 19.41
CA GLU A 303 8.04 -30.35 18.52
C GLU A 303 8.96 -29.12 18.63
N SER A 304 8.41 -27.91 18.74
CA SER A 304 9.20 -26.67 18.93
C SER A 304 9.97 -26.57 20.25
N ARG A 305 9.65 -27.41 21.25
CA ARG A 305 10.35 -27.48 22.55
C ARG A 305 11.42 -28.57 22.60
N TRP A 306 11.44 -29.49 21.64
CA TRP A 306 12.35 -30.64 21.61
C TRP A 306 13.45 -30.50 20.54
N GLY A 307 13.66 -29.28 20.03
CA GLY A 307 14.86 -28.94 19.27
C GLY A 307 16.13 -29.05 20.09
#